data_AF-A0A544ZRL2-F1
#
_entry.id   AF-A0A544ZRL2-F1
#
_cell.length_a   1.000
_cell.length_b   1.000
_cell.length_c   1.000
_cell.angle_alpha   90.00
_cell.angle_beta   90.00
_cell.angle_gamma   90.00
#
_symmetry.space_group_name_H-M   'P 1'
#
loop_
_entity.id
_entity.type
_entity.pdbx_description
1 polymer ?
#
loop_
_entity_poly.entity_id
_entity_poly.type
_entity_poly.pdbx_seq_one_letter_code
_entity_poly.pdbx_strand_id
1 'polypeptide(L)'
;MPDRMWSLAEFRFDEAIEAAEVYLDRGTGLELMARDEAIAFARERGANLVAWWPPAGEAAPSVVAKVSLPLRWERVPVEEPTVDERLWFDAPCGRRDFLVGNGHTFVGRMAAWCPHEGVGYNVSRAEMGAMSEEARYFVAGFLAGNEPGYPADADGETDEADLAAWRAATARFRRTGSWYGRWGTCQVCGCVLLPDTADDRCHEHSTVG
;
A
#
# COMPACT_ATOMS: atom_id res chain seq x y z
N MET A 1 -7.99 6.15 -9.48
CA MET A 1 -7.26 5.47 -8.38
C MET A 1 -5.76 5.57 -8.65
N PRO A 2 -5.10 6.64 -8.17
CA PRO A 2 -3.66 6.83 -8.38
C PRO A 2 -2.76 5.90 -7.53
N ASP A 3 -3.30 5.22 -6.50
CA ASP A 3 -2.48 4.48 -5.52
C ASP A 3 -2.39 2.97 -5.74
N ARG A 4 -2.84 2.46 -6.90
CA ARG A 4 -2.76 1.03 -7.21
C ARG A 4 -1.46 0.72 -7.93
N MET A 5 -0.62 -0.14 -7.34
CA MET A 5 0.45 -0.83 -8.07
C MET A 5 -0.19 -1.89 -9.01
N TRP A 6 0.09 -1.79 -10.31
CA TRP A 6 -0.39 -2.77 -11.29
C TRP A 6 0.51 -4.00 -11.36
N SER A 7 -0.09 -5.14 -11.70
CA SER A 7 0.64 -6.39 -11.88
C SER A 7 1.54 -6.30 -13.10
N LEU A 8 2.68 -7.01 -13.10
CA LEU A 8 3.47 -7.23 -14.33
C LEU A 8 2.62 -7.90 -15.42
N ALA A 9 1.60 -8.66 -15.04
CA ALA A 9 0.63 -9.24 -15.97
C ALA A 9 -0.30 -8.20 -16.62
N GLU A 10 -0.21 -6.91 -16.26
CA GLU A 10 -0.89 -5.77 -16.90
C GLU A 10 0.08 -4.97 -17.81
N PHE A 11 1.36 -5.34 -17.87
CA PHE A 11 2.33 -4.80 -18.83
C PHE A 11 1.97 -5.28 -20.24
N ARG A 12 1.83 -4.35 -21.21
CA ARG A 12 1.39 -4.64 -22.57
C ARG A 12 2.37 -4.08 -23.58
N PHE A 13 2.80 -4.93 -24.50
CA PHE A 13 3.63 -4.56 -25.64
C PHE A 13 3.22 -5.37 -26.87
N ASP A 14 3.47 -4.80 -28.04
CA ASP A 14 3.13 -5.36 -29.35
C ASP A 14 1.71 -5.95 -29.40
N GLU A 15 1.57 -7.22 -29.78
CA GLU A 15 0.27 -7.89 -29.97
C GLU A 15 -0.54 -8.03 -28.67
N ALA A 16 0.07 -7.86 -27.50
CA ALA A 16 -0.67 -7.86 -26.24
C ALA A 16 -1.52 -6.59 -26.08
N ILE A 17 -1.21 -5.50 -26.80
CA ILE A 17 -2.01 -4.27 -26.78
C ILE A 17 -3.36 -4.53 -27.46
N GLU A 18 -4.45 -4.50 -26.68
CA GLU A 18 -5.80 -4.83 -27.17
C GLU A 18 -6.41 -3.74 -28.06
N ALA A 19 -6.01 -2.48 -27.86
CA ALA A 19 -6.48 -1.35 -28.66
C ALA A 19 -6.07 -1.51 -30.14
N ALA A 20 -7.04 -1.32 -31.04
CA ALA A 20 -6.80 -1.40 -32.48
C ALA A 20 -6.00 -0.19 -33.00
N GLU A 21 -6.12 0.95 -32.33
CA GLU A 21 -5.39 2.19 -32.62
C GLU A 21 -4.59 2.64 -31.40
N VAL A 22 -3.50 3.36 -31.65
CA VAL A 22 -2.59 3.87 -30.61
C VAL A 22 -2.16 5.30 -30.92
N TYR A 23 -1.92 6.07 -29.86
CA TYR A 23 -1.22 7.35 -29.98
C TYR A 23 0.27 7.12 -29.78
N LEU A 24 1.08 7.40 -30.79
CA LEU A 24 2.54 7.24 -30.75
C LEU A 24 3.23 8.57 -31.02
N ASP A 25 4.18 8.95 -30.17
CA ASP A 25 5.05 10.10 -30.45
C ASP A 25 6.20 9.68 -31.39
N ARG A 26 6.21 10.24 -32.60
CA ARG A 26 7.25 10.01 -33.62
C ARG A 26 8.31 11.14 -33.67
N GLY A 27 8.33 12.04 -32.68
CA GLY A 27 9.25 13.16 -32.56
C GLY A 27 8.70 14.50 -33.05
N THR A 28 7.49 14.51 -33.62
CA THR A 28 6.74 15.70 -34.07
C THR A 28 5.46 15.93 -33.28
N GLY A 29 5.20 15.11 -32.25
CA GLY A 29 3.97 15.08 -31.48
C GLY A 29 3.29 13.71 -31.54
N LEU A 30 2.20 13.58 -30.77
CA LEU A 30 1.39 12.36 -30.72
C LEU A 30 0.55 12.22 -32.00
N GLU A 31 0.71 11.09 -32.69
CA GLU A 31 -0.06 10.72 -33.89
C GLU A 31 -0.92 9.49 -33.59
N LEU A 32 -2.18 9.51 -34.01
CA LEU A 32 -3.07 8.34 -33.97
C LEU A 32 -2.81 7.45 -35.18
N MET A 33 -2.62 6.16 -34.97
CA MET A 33 -2.40 5.18 -36.04
C MET A 33 -2.85 3.78 -35.65
N ALA A 34 -2.97 2.89 -36.63
CA ALA A 34 -3.25 1.48 -36.38
C ALA A 34 -2.11 0.84 -35.57
N ARG A 35 -2.47 0.00 -34.60
CA ARG A 35 -1.51 -0.71 -33.75
C ARG A 35 -0.48 -1.49 -34.57
N ASP A 36 -0.92 -2.20 -35.60
CA ASP A 36 -0.03 -3.03 -36.42
C ASP A 36 1.00 -2.19 -37.21
N GLU A 37 0.63 -0.96 -37.62
CA GLU A 37 1.56 0.00 -38.21
C GLU A 37 2.58 0.49 -37.17
N ALA A 38 2.12 0.79 -35.96
CA ALA A 38 2.99 1.21 -34.86
C ALA A 38 3.96 0.09 -34.42
N ILE A 39 3.52 -1.17 -34.43
CA ILE A 39 4.39 -2.35 -34.18
C ILE A 39 5.46 -2.45 -35.27
N ALA A 40 5.08 -2.34 -36.54
CA ALA A 40 6.05 -2.36 -37.65
C ALA A 40 7.10 -1.25 -37.50
N PHE A 41 6.65 -0.02 -37.21
CA PHE A 41 7.51 1.13 -36.97
C PHE A 41 8.51 0.90 -35.82
N ALA A 42 8.08 0.27 -34.72
CA ALA A 42 8.93 -0.07 -33.59
C ALA A 42 9.96 -1.15 -33.94
N ARG A 43 9.54 -2.20 -34.67
CA ARG A 43 10.40 -3.31 -35.10
C ARG A 43 11.51 -2.89 -36.05
N GLU A 44 11.23 -1.95 -36.96
CA GLU A 44 12.25 -1.34 -37.83
C GLU A 44 13.39 -0.68 -37.03
N ARG A 45 13.12 -0.26 -35.79
CA ARG A 45 14.09 0.35 -34.86
C ARG A 45 14.71 -0.65 -33.88
N GLY A 46 14.45 -1.95 -34.07
CA GLY A 46 14.92 -3.00 -33.17
C GLY A 46 14.32 -2.88 -31.77
N ALA A 47 13.06 -2.44 -31.68
CA ALA A 47 12.33 -2.20 -30.45
C ALA A 47 10.90 -2.77 -30.55
N ASN A 48 10.10 -2.52 -29.51
CA ASN A 48 8.72 -2.95 -29.36
C ASN A 48 7.82 -1.72 -29.21
N LEU A 49 6.55 -1.86 -29.60
CA LEU A 49 5.52 -0.92 -29.23
C LEU A 49 5.09 -1.25 -27.79
N VAL A 50 5.13 -0.27 -26.88
CA VAL A 50 4.77 -0.48 -25.48
C VAL A 50 3.67 0.50 -25.10
N ALA A 51 2.58 0.01 -24.50
CA ALA A 51 1.51 0.90 -24.06
C ALA A 51 1.99 1.77 -22.89
N TRP A 52 1.74 3.08 -22.97
CA TRP A 52 1.95 4.02 -21.88
C TRP A 52 0.86 3.79 -20.83
N TRP A 53 1.29 3.46 -19.61
CA TRP A 53 0.39 3.05 -18.53
C TRP A 53 -0.35 4.20 -17.83
N PRO A 54 -1.62 4.00 -17.46
CA PRO A 54 -2.53 2.94 -17.91
C PRO A 54 -3.21 3.35 -19.23
N PRO A 55 -3.44 2.41 -20.17
CA PRO A 55 -4.22 2.73 -21.37
C PRO A 55 -5.66 3.06 -20.94
N ALA A 56 -6.09 4.29 -21.19
CA ALA A 56 -7.45 4.73 -20.97
C ALA A 56 -8.06 5.14 -22.31
N GLY A 57 -9.27 4.63 -22.60
CA GLY A 57 -10.00 4.93 -23.84
C GLY A 57 -9.78 3.91 -24.97
N GLU A 58 -10.34 4.23 -26.14
CA GLU A 58 -10.36 3.36 -27.32
C GLU A 58 -8.99 3.26 -28.03
N ALA A 59 -8.16 4.29 -27.88
CA ALA A 59 -6.79 4.33 -28.39
C ALA A 59 -5.79 4.42 -27.24
N ALA A 60 -4.81 3.52 -27.22
CA ALA A 60 -3.82 3.47 -26.15
C ALA A 60 -2.64 4.41 -26.44
N PRO A 61 -2.31 5.38 -25.57
CA PRO A 61 -1.02 6.07 -25.67
C PRO A 61 0.10 5.04 -25.58
N SER A 62 1.13 5.18 -26.39
CA SER A 62 2.17 4.17 -26.59
C SER A 62 3.53 4.81 -26.89
N VAL A 63 4.59 4.07 -26.62
CA VAL A 63 6.00 4.47 -26.82
C VAL A 63 6.78 3.36 -27.52
N VAL A 64 7.86 3.73 -28.23
CA VAL A 64 8.82 2.77 -28.76
C VAL A 64 9.90 2.49 -27.71
N ALA A 65 9.99 1.26 -27.22
CA ALA A 65 10.98 0.86 -26.22
C ALA A 65 11.45 -0.58 -26.42
N LYS A 66 12.66 -0.90 -25.92
CA LYS A 66 13.18 -2.27 -25.96
C LYS A 66 12.59 -3.09 -24.82
N VAL A 67 12.00 -4.23 -25.15
CA VAL A 67 11.53 -5.22 -24.17
C VAL A 67 12.41 -6.46 -24.23
N SER A 68 12.90 -6.89 -23.06
CA SER A 68 13.64 -8.14 -22.97
C SER A 68 12.72 -9.31 -22.63
N LEU A 69 12.93 -10.44 -23.30
CA LEU A 69 12.23 -11.69 -22.99
C LEU A 69 13.20 -12.76 -22.46
N PRO A 70 12.84 -13.54 -21.42
CA PRO A 70 11.63 -13.35 -20.61
C PRO A 70 11.65 -12.01 -19.86
N LEU A 71 10.45 -11.48 -19.56
CA LEU A 71 10.33 -10.28 -18.73
C LEU A 71 11.06 -10.51 -17.41
N ARG A 72 11.81 -9.51 -16.97
CA ARG A 72 12.58 -9.56 -15.73
C ARG A 72 12.54 -8.20 -15.06
N TRP A 73 12.63 -8.23 -13.74
CA TRP A 73 12.81 -7.03 -12.94
C TRP A 73 14.22 -6.47 -13.12
N GLU A 74 14.33 -5.15 -12.93
CA GLU A 74 15.61 -4.55 -12.65
C GLU A 74 16.25 -5.25 -11.44
N ARG A 75 17.55 -5.54 -11.54
CA ARG A 75 18.30 -6.16 -10.45
C ARG A 75 19.01 -5.07 -9.68
N VAL A 76 18.42 -4.67 -8.56
CA VAL A 76 19.05 -3.80 -7.58
C VAL A 76 19.61 -4.68 -6.45
N PRO A 77 20.84 -4.44 -5.97
CA PRO A 77 21.34 -5.11 -4.77
C PRO A 77 20.36 -4.91 -3.61
N VAL A 78 19.99 -6.00 -2.94
CA VAL A 78 19.20 -5.92 -1.70
C VAL A 78 20.20 -5.74 -0.57
N GLU A 79 20.27 -4.54 -0.02
CA GLU A 79 21.06 -4.25 1.18
C GLU A 79 20.29 -4.73 2.41
N GLU A 80 21.00 -5.24 3.42
CA GLU A 80 20.39 -5.46 4.74
C GLU A 80 19.84 -4.13 5.26
N PRO A 81 18.67 -4.11 5.89
CA PRO A 81 18.10 -2.88 6.40
C PRO A 81 19.06 -2.27 7.42
N THR A 82 19.50 -1.03 7.18
CA THR A 82 20.27 -0.27 8.15
C THR A 82 19.44 -0.11 9.42
N VAL A 83 19.87 -0.74 10.50
CA VAL A 83 19.21 -0.68 11.80
C VAL A 83 19.72 0.56 12.56
N ASP A 84 18.82 1.47 12.93
CA ASP A 84 19.11 2.52 13.92
C ASP A 84 18.80 1.98 15.31
N GLU A 85 19.83 1.68 16.10
CA GLU A 85 19.69 1.11 17.44
C GLU A 85 18.91 2.02 18.41
N ARG A 86 18.77 3.31 18.09
CA ARG A 86 17.94 4.23 18.88
C ARG A 86 16.46 3.96 18.69
N LEU A 87 16.03 3.26 17.66
CA LEU A 87 14.62 2.92 17.41
C LEU A 87 14.20 1.60 18.06
N TRP A 88 14.69 1.31 19.28
CA TRP A 88 14.43 0.06 19.98
C TRP A 88 13.08 0.04 20.70
N PHE A 89 12.50 -1.16 20.81
CA PHE A 89 11.36 -1.48 21.67
C PHE A 89 11.49 -2.89 22.25
N ASP A 90 10.82 -3.14 23.37
CA ASP A 90 10.69 -4.47 23.97
C ASP A 90 9.67 -5.29 23.18
N ALA A 91 10.15 -6.34 22.53
CA ALA A 91 9.32 -7.31 21.83
C ALA A 91 8.62 -8.25 22.82
N PRO A 92 7.55 -8.97 22.41
CA PRO A 92 6.85 -9.92 23.27
C PRO A 92 7.73 -11.02 23.89
N CYS A 93 8.86 -11.34 23.26
CA CYS A 93 9.85 -12.28 23.81
C CYS A 93 10.70 -11.69 24.96
N GLY A 94 10.48 -10.43 25.34
CA GLY A 94 11.19 -9.72 26.41
C GLY A 94 12.56 -9.19 26.01
N ARG A 95 12.90 -9.18 24.71
CA ARG A 95 14.16 -8.66 24.18
C ARG A 95 13.95 -7.41 23.34
N ARG A 96 15.04 -6.69 23.04
CA ARG A 96 14.98 -5.49 22.21
C ARG A 96 15.03 -5.84 20.73
N ASP A 97 14.03 -5.35 20.02
CA ASP A 97 13.97 -5.34 18.56
C ASP A 97 13.92 -3.88 18.08
N PHE A 98 14.12 -3.65 16.78
CA PHE A 98 14.28 -2.31 16.22
C PHE A 98 13.29 -2.03 15.11
N LEU A 99 12.77 -0.80 15.06
CA LEU A 99 11.91 -0.36 13.96
C LEU A 99 12.75 -0.07 12.72
N VAL A 100 12.29 -0.56 11.57
CA VAL A 100 12.99 -0.39 10.28
C VAL A 100 12.13 0.23 9.18
N GLY A 101 10.82 0.46 9.42
CA GLY A 101 9.98 1.19 8.47
C GLY A 101 8.51 0.78 8.45
N ASN A 102 7.91 0.83 7.26
CA ASN A 102 6.52 0.43 7.02
C ASN A 102 6.44 -1.08 6.76
N GLY A 103 5.51 -1.77 7.40
CA GLY A 103 5.32 -3.21 7.22
C GLY A 103 4.61 -3.61 5.93
N HIS A 104 4.00 -2.65 5.22
CA HIS A 104 3.29 -2.83 3.94
C HIS A 104 2.24 -3.96 3.94
N THR A 105 1.68 -4.29 5.10
CA THR A 105 0.68 -5.35 5.28
C THR A 105 -0.71 -4.76 5.54
N PHE A 106 -0.95 -4.33 6.78
CA PHE A 106 -2.18 -3.62 7.16
C PHE A 106 -1.84 -2.22 7.66
N VAL A 107 -2.82 -1.32 7.59
CA VAL A 107 -2.68 0.06 8.05
C VAL A 107 -2.21 0.08 9.51
N GLY A 108 -1.12 0.82 9.77
CA GLY A 108 -0.50 0.93 11.09
C GLY A 108 0.52 -0.14 11.47
N ARG A 109 0.73 -1.17 10.64
CA ARG A 109 1.82 -2.14 10.83
C ARG A 109 3.16 -1.52 10.45
N MET A 110 4.10 -1.58 11.37
CA MET A 110 5.49 -1.16 11.18
C MET A 110 6.36 -2.41 10.94
N ALA A 111 7.40 -2.26 10.12
CA ALA A 111 8.42 -3.26 9.97
C ALA A 111 9.41 -3.16 11.14
N ALA A 112 9.79 -4.32 11.68
CA ALA A 112 10.76 -4.46 12.76
C ALA A 112 11.80 -5.53 12.43
N TRP A 113 12.94 -5.43 13.10
CA TRP A 113 14.07 -6.36 12.98
C TRP A 113 14.42 -6.96 14.34
N CYS A 114 14.47 -8.29 14.38
CA CYS A 114 14.96 -9.03 15.54
C CYS A 114 16.43 -9.42 15.32
N PRO A 115 17.39 -8.79 16.03
CA PRO A 115 18.82 -9.08 15.85
C PRO A 115 19.20 -10.47 16.37
N HIS A 116 18.40 -11.06 17.25
CA HIS A 116 18.70 -12.34 17.89
C HIS A 116 18.45 -13.54 16.97
N GLU A 117 17.40 -13.45 16.16
CA GLU A 117 17.01 -14.48 15.21
C GLU A 117 17.42 -14.13 13.78
N GLY A 118 17.87 -12.88 13.53
CA GLY A 118 18.27 -12.40 12.21
C GLY A 118 17.09 -12.34 11.23
N VAL A 119 15.91 -11.93 11.72
CA VAL A 119 14.67 -11.90 10.93
C VAL A 119 13.94 -10.56 11.03
N GLY A 120 13.32 -10.17 9.91
CA GLY A 120 12.37 -9.07 9.86
C GLY A 120 10.94 -9.56 10.09
N TYR A 121 10.12 -8.76 10.75
CA TYR A 121 8.71 -9.04 10.98
C TYR A 121 7.88 -7.75 11.05
N ASN A 122 6.55 -7.89 11.16
CA ASN A 122 5.64 -6.74 11.24
C ASN A 122 4.99 -6.65 12.61
N VAL A 123 4.89 -5.44 13.15
CA VAL A 123 4.43 -5.17 14.50
C VAL A 123 3.51 -3.94 14.53
N SER A 124 2.50 -3.98 15.40
CA SER A 124 1.62 -2.86 15.74
C SER A 124 2.01 -2.29 17.09
N ARG A 125 1.67 -1.02 17.36
CA ARG A 125 2.02 -0.36 18.63
C ARG A 125 1.54 -1.12 19.87
N ALA A 126 0.39 -1.80 19.80
CA ALA A 126 -0.16 -2.59 20.91
C ALA A 126 0.69 -3.84 21.25
N GLU A 127 1.49 -4.34 20.31
CA GLU A 127 2.36 -5.50 20.49
C GLU A 127 3.74 -5.10 21.06
N MET A 128 4.01 -3.80 21.21
CA MET A 128 5.29 -3.25 21.70
C MET A 128 5.22 -2.94 23.20
N GLY A 129 6.24 -3.40 23.94
CA GLY A 129 6.45 -3.06 25.35
C GLY A 129 7.05 -1.66 25.54
N ALA A 130 8.03 -1.54 26.45
CA ALA A 130 8.77 -0.29 26.62
C ALA A 130 9.57 0.02 25.35
N MET A 131 9.86 1.28 25.10
CA MET A 131 10.57 1.72 23.91
C MET A 131 11.40 2.97 24.19
N SER A 132 12.35 3.26 23.33
CA SER A 132 13.10 4.51 23.39
C SER A 132 12.22 5.73 23.12
N GLU A 133 12.76 6.92 23.41
CA GLU A 133 12.06 8.16 23.08
C GLU A 133 11.96 8.38 21.57
N GLU A 134 13.00 8.04 20.82
CA GLU A 134 13.05 8.11 19.37
C GLU A 134 12.03 7.17 18.73
N ALA A 135 11.95 5.93 19.19
CA ALA A 135 10.94 4.96 18.75
C ALA A 135 9.54 5.48 19.06
N ARG A 136 9.32 6.04 20.25
CA ARG A 136 8.02 6.62 20.63
C ARG A 136 7.59 7.73 19.67
N TYR A 137 8.49 8.66 19.31
CA TYR A 137 8.17 9.72 18.35
C TYR A 137 7.97 9.18 16.93
N PHE A 138 8.83 8.24 16.51
CA PHE A 138 8.69 7.58 15.21
C PHE A 138 7.31 6.93 15.09
N VAL A 139 6.91 6.10 16.08
CA VAL A 139 5.62 5.40 16.06
C VAL A 139 4.46 6.38 16.05
N ALA A 140 4.52 7.44 16.87
CA ALA A 140 3.46 8.45 16.90
C ALA A 140 3.30 9.16 15.55
N GLY A 141 4.41 9.58 14.93
CA GLY A 141 4.40 10.21 13.61
C GLY A 141 3.97 9.25 12.50
N PHE A 142 4.46 8.00 12.54
CA PHE A 142 4.10 6.95 11.60
C PHE A 142 2.61 6.68 11.63
N LEU A 143 2.02 6.49 12.81
CA LEU A 143 0.58 6.23 12.93
C LEU A 143 -0.25 7.44 12.50
N ALA A 144 0.15 8.66 12.84
CA ALA A 144 -0.55 9.85 12.35
C ALA A 144 -0.53 9.98 10.82
N GLY A 145 0.61 9.68 10.19
CA GLY A 145 0.76 9.69 8.74
C GLY A 145 0.11 8.49 8.02
N ASN A 146 -0.25 7.43 8.75
CA ASN A 146 -0.93 6.24 8.23
C ASN A 146 -2.39 6.17 8.69
N GLU A 147 -3.02 7.30 9.01
CA GLU A 147 -4.44 7.29 9.33
C GLU A 147 -5.27 6.82 8.13
N PRO A 148 -6.21 5.88 8.34
CA PRO A 148 -7.15 5.48 7.30
C PRO A 148 -7.98 6.68 6.83
N GLY A 149 -8.28 6.76 5.54
CA GLY A 149 -9.22 7.75 5.02
C GLY A 149 -10.57 7.70 5.75
N TYR A 150 -11.21 8.85 5.91
CA TYR A 150 -12.57 8.91 6.45
C TYR A 150 -13.56 8.28 5.46
N PRO A 151 -14.66 7.68 5.95
CA PRO A 151 -15.69 7.12 5.07
C PRO A 151 -16.34 8.25 4.28
N ALA A 152 -16.30 8.18 2.95
CA ALA A 152 -16.99 9.11 2.07
C ALA A 152 -17.79 8.33 1.02
N ASP A 153 -18.91 8.87 0.59
CA ASP A 153 -19.72 8.29 -0.47
C ASP A 153 -19.14 8.56 -1.88
N ALA A 154 -19.88 8.20 -2.92
CA ALA A 154 -19.44 8.36 -4.31
C ALA A 154 -19.25 9.83 -4.72
N ASP A 155 -19.94 10.75 -4.06
CA ASP A 155 -19.85 12.18 -4.30
C ASP A 155 -18.78 12.85 -3.40
N GLY A 156 -18.17 12.08 -2.50
CA GLY A 156 -17.14 12.54 -1.56
C GLY A 156 -17.72 13.14 -0.27
N GLU A 157 -19.02 13.00 -0.04
CA GLU A 157 -19.69 13.51 1.15
C GLU A 157 -19.60 12.49 2.31
N THR A 158 -19.73 12.98 3.54
CA THR A 158 -19.62 12.14 4.75
C THR A 158 -20.72 12.46 5.73
N ASP A 159 -21.40 11.42 6.22
CA ASP A 159 -22.37 11.54 7.31
C ASP A 159 -21.68 11.92 8.64
N GLU A 160 -22.31 12.78 9.43
CA GLU A 160 -21.73 13.27 10.69
C GLU A 160 -21.50 12.14 11.71
N ALA A 161 -22.41 11.15 11.77
CA ALA A 161 -22.27 10.00 12.66
C ALA A 161 -21.11 9.10 12.22
N ASP A 162 -20.95 8.88 10.91
CA ASP A 162 -19.81 8.14 10.35
C ASP A 162 -18.49 8.85 10.63
N LEU A 163 -18.44 10.17 10.48
CA LEU A 163 -17.26 10.97 10.81
C LEU A 163 -16.92 10.90 12.30
N ALA A 164 -17.92 10.94 13.19
CA ALA A 164 -17.73 10.79 14.62
C ALA A 164 -17.20 9.39 14.99
N ALA A 165 -17.77 8.34 14.39
CA ALA A 165 -17.31 6.97 14.57
C ALA A 165 -15.87 6.79 14.07
N TRP A 166 -15.55 7.33 12.90
CA TRP A 166 -14.19 7.32 12.36
C TRP A 166 -13.20 8.03 13.29
N ARG A 167 -13.54 9.22 13.82
CA ARG A 167 -12.69 9.95 14.79
C ARG A 167 -12.45 9.15 16.07
N ALA A 168 -13.46 8.46 16.58
CA ALA A 168 -13.33 7.61 17.75
C ALA A 168 -12.38 6.42 17.46
N ALA A 169 -12.53 5.80 16.29
CA ALA A 169 -11.69 4.70 15.85
C ALA A 169 -10.23 5.13 15.63
N THR A 170 -10.00 6.27 14.97
CA THR A 170 -8.64 6.78 14.71
C THR A 170 -7.91 7.19 16.00
N ALA A 171 -8.63 7.70 17.00
CA ALA A 171 -8.06 7.97 18.31
C ALA A 171 -7.50 6.69 18.97
N ARG A 172 -8.19 5.55 18.81
CA ARG A 172 -7.72 4.24 19.29
C ARG A 172 -6.61 3.66 18.41
N PHE A 173 -6.71 3.82 17.09
CA PHE A 173 -5.66 3.48 16.14
C PHE A 173 -4.33 4.16 16.49
N ARG A 174 -4.30 5.47 16.78
CA ARG A 174 -3.07 6.18 17.20
C ARG A 174 -2.42 5.60 18.45
N ARG A 175 -3.17 4.90 19.30
CA ARG A 175 -2.65 4.25 20.52
C ARG A 175 -2.20 2.81 20.30
N THR A 176 -2.77 2.11 19.32
CA THR A 176 -2.64 0.65 19.16
C THR A 176 -1.98 0.24 17.85
N GLY A 177 -2.02 1.08 16.83
CA GLY A 177 -1.63 0.76 15.45
C GLY A 177 -2.47 -0.34 14.81
N SER A 178 -3.70 -0.57 15.30
CA SER A 178 -4.59 -1.63 14.81
C SER A 178 -5.75 -1.04 14.01
N TRP A 179 -5.93 -1.54 12.79
CA TRP A 179 -7.05 -1.18 11.92
C TRP A 179 -7.48 -2.38 11.09
N TYR A 180 -8.75 -2.75 11.17
CA TYR A 180 -9.32 -3.89 10.45
C TYR A 180 -10.16 -3.49 9.25
N GLY A 181 -10.45 -2.19 9.08
CA GLY A 181 -11.08 -1.63 7.88
C GLY A 181 -12.48 -2.17 7.58
N ARG A 182 -13.18 -2.70 8.60
CA ARG A 182 -14.53 -3.26 8.44
C ARG A 182 -15.40 -2.93 9.64
N TRP A 183 -16.69 -2.76 9.40
CA TRP A 183 -17.70 -2.70 10.45
C TRP A 183 -18.03 -4.11 10.94
N GLY A 184 -18.12 -4.28 12.25
CA GLY A 184 -18.60 -5.52 12.89
C GLY A 184 -19.87 -5.26 13.69
N THR A 185 -20.35 -6.28 14.41
CA THR A 185 -21.45 -6.11 15.36
C THR A 185 -21.13 -6.82 16.67
N CYS A 186 -21.48 -6.19 17.79
CA CYS A 186 -21.37 -6.80 19.10
C CYS A 186 -22.34 -7.98 19.21
N GLN A 187 -21.84 -9.17 19.54
CA GLN A 187 -22.67 -10.38 19.69
C GLN A 187 -23.60 -10.36 20.92
N VAL A 188 -23.48 -9.35 21.80
CA VAL A 188 -24.31 -9.23 23.01
C VAL A 188 -25.44 -8.21 22.81
N CYS A 189 -25.11 -6.98 22.38
CA CYS A 189 -26.11 -5.91 22.24
C CYS A 189 -26.42 -5.51 20.78
N GLY A 190 -25.71 -6.05 19.79
CA GLY A 190 -25.94 -5.76 18.37
C GLY A 190 -25.43 -4.40 17.89
N CYS A 191 -24.77 -3.59 18.73
CA CYS A 191 -24.25 -2.30 18.27
C CYS A 191 -23.13 -2.51 17.23
N VAL A 192 -23.00 -1.57 16.29
CA VAL A 192 -21.94 -1.58 15.28
C VAL A 192 -20.59 -1.37 15.95
N LEU A 193 -19.61 -2.20 15.61
CA LEU A 193 -18.26 -2.12 16.12
C LEU A 193 -17.43 -1.21 15.23
N LEU A 194 -16.64 -0.35 15.86
CA LEU A 194 -15.70 0.52 15.17
C LEU A 194 -14.63 -0.30 14.42
N PRO A 195 -14.08 0.25 13.32
CA PRO A 195 -13.19 -0.47 12.40
C PRO A 195 -11.82 -0.87 12.95
N ASP A 196 -11.46 -0.40 14.15
CA ASP A 196 -10.26 -0.83 14.88
C ASP A 196 -10.56 -1.92 15.94
N THR A 197 -11.82 -2.32 16.15
CA THR A 197 -12.18 -3.39 17.08
C THR A 197 -11.88 -4.77 16.46
N ALA A 198 -11.00 -5.54 17.12
CA ALA A 198 -10.66 -6.91 16.73
C ALA A 198 -11.74 -7.93 17.14
N ASP A 199 -12.35 -7.69 18.30
CA ASP A 199 -13.28 -8.62 18.96
C ASP A 199 -14.68 -8.59 18.33
N ASP A 200 -15.50 -9.56 18.73
CA ASP A 200 -16.92 -9.64 18.41
C ASP A 200 -17.80 -8.93 19.46
N ARG A 201 -17.21 -8.09 20.32
CA ARG A 201 -17.88 -7.38 21.42
C ARG A 201 -17.51 -5.91 21.48
N CYS A 202 -18.46 -5.07 21.85
CA CYS A 202 -18.22 -3.64 22.05
C CYS A 202 -17.56 -3.37 23.40
N HIS A 203 -17.03 -2.16 23.59
CA HIS A 203 -16.28 -1.79 24.79
C HIS A 203 -17.02 -2.10 26.10
N GLU A 204 -18.33 -1.90 26.17
CA GLU A 204 -19.16 -2.20 27.36
C GLU A 204 -19.27 -3.70 27.66
N HIS A 205 -19.13 -4.54 26.63
CA HIS A 205 -19.21 -6.00 26.72
C HIS A 205 -17.85 -6.70 26.55
N SER A 206 -16.77 -5.95 26.34
CA SER A 206 -15.40 -6.46 26.32
C SER A 206 -15.00 -6.79 27.75
N THR A 207 -14.59 -8.04 28.01
CA THR A 207 -14.21 -8.51 29.35
C THR A 207 -12.76 -8.14 29.74
N VAL A 208 -12.21 -7.05 29.22
CA VAL A 208 -10.80 -6.70 29.43
C VAL A 208 -10.69 -5.35 30.13
N GLY A 209 -10.46 -5.42 31.45
CA GLY A 209 -9.76 -4.40 32.22
C GLY A 209 -8.26 -4.67 32.23
#